data_AF-A0A4S2V1R2-F1
#
_entry.id   AF-A0A4S2V1R2-F1
#
_cell.length_a   1.000
_cell.length_b   1.000
_cell.length_c   1.000
_cell.angle_alpha   90.00
_cell.angle_beta   90.00
_cell.angle_gamma   90.00
#
_symmetry.space_group_name_H-M   'P 1'
#
loop_
_entity.id
_entity.type
_entity.pdbx_description
1 polymer ?
#
loop_
_entity_poly.entity_id
_entity_poly.type
_entity_poly.pdbx_seq_one_letter_code
_entity_poly.pdbx_strand_id
1 'polypeptide(L)'
;MTEEEGAVAGTDNTVADDDALYVLTAVLLTPAQFPSALGDDYPAACAALGLEPYAEGYGLVLGQDGDGARWTVVVDDVSLVAVAIASWDCGMEYDLSPDDRSVICALPGWPLAVAVAAPGVNAPHDPAPDPDADGEDLPPLSPPDTTVWGPAQRRLGADAIALQWAVWREQVDDETVSGPTQSGTESGSDGDDSKADADGPGHDGDGPKADADGSGHDAAPLSVTHPGVRRALAEAHAYTDTPPPPGRVRSSFAPGDARMIRADGPGWSMVARTDDIAFVLLDEVPGEILTVGRGPELPGLLMALDAMAVRPS
;
A
#
# COMPACT_ATOMS: atom_id res chain seq x y z
N MET A 1 16.28 48.52 -54.29
CA MET A 1 15.30 48.26 -53.22
C MET A 1 14.69 46.92 -53.54
N THR A 2 15.22 45.90 -52.89
CA THR A 2 14.76 44.52 -52.96
C THR A 2 14.76 44.05 -51.52
N GLU A 3 13.59 43.61 -51.07
CA GLU A 3 13.35 43.01 -49.78
C GLU A 3 13.98 41.62 -49.75
N GLU A 4 14.58 41.25 -48.61
CA GLU A 4 14.72 39.84 -48.23
C GLU A 4 14.66 39.75 -46.70
N GLU A 5 13.50 39.33 -46.22
CA GLU A 5 13.27 38.76 -44.90
C GLU A 5 13.67 37.27 -44.99
N GLY A 6 14.62 36.84 -44.15
CA GLY A 6 15.18 35.49 -44.16
C GLY A 6 15.23 34.90 -42.76
N ALA A 7 14.22 34.09 -42.48
CA ALA A 7 13.93 33.22 -41.35
C ALA A 7 15.09 32.67 -40.48
N VAL A 8 14.73 32.50 -39.21
CA VAL A 8 15.39 31.73 -38.13
C VAL A 8 15.50 30.24 -38.49
N ALA A 9 16.62 29.62 -38.15
CA ALA A 9 16.68 28.21 -37.77
C ALA A 9 17.84 27.99 -36.78
N GLY A 10 17.55 28.16 -35.49
CA GLY A 10 18.35 27.55 -34.43
C GLY A 10 18.14 26.04 -34.49
N THR A 11 19.18 25.32 -34.90
CA THR A 11 19.25 23.87 -34.78
C THR A 11 20.15 23.57 -33.59
N ASP A 12 19.56 23.63 -32.39
CA ASP A 12 20.14 22.95 -31.23
C ASP A 12 19.60 21.52 -31.25
N ASN A 13 20.20 20.71 -32.13
CA ASN A 13 20.02 19.27 -32.13
C ASN A 13 21.26 18.70 -31.46
N THR A 14 21.32 18.84 -30.13
CA THR A 14 22.22 18.03 -29.31
C THR A 14 21.87 16.58 -29.61
N VAL A 15 22.80 15.87 -30.24
CA VAL A 15 22.74 14.42 -30.34
C VAL A 15 22.75 13.95 -28.90
N ALA A 16 21.60 13.52 -28.39
CA ALA A 16 21.57 12.78 -27.14
C ALA A 16 22.55 11.62 -27.32
N ASP A 17 23.44 11.41 -26.36
CA ASP A 17 24.21 10.18 -26.32
C ASP A 17 23.19 9.04 -26.38
N ASP A 18 23.29 8.11 -27.34
CA ASP A 18 22.34 6.99 -27.44
C ASP A 18 22.31 6.16 -26.13
N ASP A 19 23.37 6.26 -25.33
CA ASP A 19 23.52 5.67 -23.99
C ASP A 19 22.93 6.52 -22.84
N ALA A 20 22.34 7.68 -23.13
CA ALA A 20 21.80 8.56 -22.09
C ALA A 20 20.46 8.05 -21.54
N LEU A 21 20.36 7.96 -20.21
CA LEU A 21 19.11 7.63 -19.53
C LEU A 21 18.21 8.86 -19.37
N TYR A 22 17.06 8.83 -20.01
CA TYR A 22 15.95 9.75 -19.76
C TYR A 22 15.23 9.36 -18.46
N VAL A 23 15.51 10.08 -17.38
CA VAL A 23 14.90 9.86 -16.07
C VAL A 23 13.41 10.20 -16.10
N LEU A 24 12.58 9.24 -15.68
CA LEU A 24 11.13 9.41 -15.60
C LEU A 24 10.66 9.59 -14.16
N THR A 25 11.26 8.84 -13.24
CA THR A 25 10.93 8.90 -11.82
C THR A 25 12.07 8.29 -11.00
N ALA A 26 12.01 8.48 -9.69
CA ALA A 26 12.92 7.85 -8.76
C ALA A 26 12.19 7.45 -7.48
N VAL A 27 12.70 6.43 -6.81
CA VAL A 27 12.18 5.96 -5.51
C VAL A 27 13.33 5.64 -4.56
N LEU A 28 13.06 5.79 -3.27
CA LEU A 28 14.00 5.40 -2.23
C LEU A 28 13.86 3.90 -1.94
N LEU A 29 15.00 3.23 -1.71
CA LEU A 29 15.10 1.86 -1.23
C LEU A 29 16.01 1.87 0.01
N THR A 30 15.43 2.22 1.16
CA THR A 30 16.14 2.42 2.44
C THR A 30 15.50 1.60 3.56
N PRO A 31 16.20 1.39 4.69
CA PRO A 31 15.61 0.75 5.87
C PRO A 31 14.32 1.41 6.39
N ALA A 32 14.15 2.72 6.18
CA ALA A 32 12.98 3.46 6.64
C ALA A 32 11.86 3.55 5.58
N GLN A 33 12.22 3.54 4.29
CA GLN A 33 11.32 3.80 3.18
C GLN A 33 11.74 3.02 1.94
N PHE A 34 10.83 2.19 1.44
CA PHE A 34 10.97 1.43 0.20
C PHE A 34 9.58 1.13 -0.40
N PRO A 35 9.50 0.80 -1.69
CA PRO A 35 8.23 0.43 -2.32
C PRO A 35 7.74 -0.91 -1.78
N SER A 36 6.59 -0.92 -1.09
CA SER A 36 6.08 -2.15 -0.47
C SER A 36 5.75 -3.23 -1.50
N ALA A 37 5.60 -2.91 -2.79
CA ALA A 37 5.48 -3.92 -3.84
C ALA A 37 6.63 -4.94 -3.81
N LEU A 38 7.85 -4.50 -3.47
CA LEU A 38 9.08 -5.28 -3.56
C LEU A 38 9.31 -6.25 -2.39
N GLY A 39 8.72 -6.01 -1.23
CA GLY A 39 8.96 -6.87 -0.07
C GLY A 39 8.17 -6.49 1.17
N ASP A 40 8.13 -7.40 2.16
CA ASP A 40 7.55 -7.15 3.49
C ASP A 40 8.50 -6.35 4.40
N ASP A 41 9.78 -6.27 4.04
CA ASP A 41 10.82 -5.52 4.74
C ASP A 41 11.94 -5.11 3.78
N TYR A 42 12.87 -4.30 4.28
CA TYR A 42 13.96 -3.75 3.47
C TYR A 42 14.87 -4.84 2.88
N PRO A 43 15.36 -5.84 3.66
CA PRO A 43 16.15 -6.93 3.08
C PRO A 43 15.42 -7.71 1.98
N ALA A 44 14.13 -8.00 2.14
CA ALA A 44 13.34 -8.66 1.10
C ALA A 44 13.23 -7.80 -0.17
N ALA A 45 13.06 -6.48 -0.02
CA ALA A 45 13.00 -5.56 -1.14
C ALA A 45 14.35 -5.46 -1.89
N CYS A 46 15.48 -5.46 -1.19
CA CYS A 46 16.81 -5.54 -1.81
C CYS A 46 16.99 -6.86 -2.57
N ALA A 47 16.61 -7.98 -1.96
CA ALA A 47 16.73 -9.30 -2.59
C ALA A 47 15.90 -9.43 -3.88
N ALA A 48 14.74 -8.77 -3.95
CA ALA A 48 13.92 -8.72 -5.18
C ALA A 48 14.64 -8.05 -6.37
N LEU A 49 15.69 -7.27 -6.11
CA LEU A 49 16.51 -6.60 -7.11
C LEU A 49 17.90 -7.23 -7.25
N GLY A 50 18.17 -8.35 -6.55
CA GLY A 50 19.49 -8.97 -6.52
C GLY A 50 20.54 -8.14 -5.75
N LEU A 51 20.12 -7.24 -4.87
CA LEU A 51 21.00 -6.38 -4.07
C LEU A 51 21.20 -6.96 -2.67
N GLU A 52 22.40 -6.74 -2.11
CA GLU A 52 22.63 -6.94 -0.69
C GLU A 52 22.07 -5.75 0.13
N PRO A 53 21.52 -5.97 1.33
CA PRO A 53 21.04 -4.86 2.15
C PRO A 53 22.18 -3.94 2.60
N TYR A 54 22.08 -2.66 2.26
CA TYR A 54 23.02 -1.62 2.65
C TYR A 54 22.42 -0.70 3.73
N ALA A 55 23.21 -0.25 4.71
CA ALA A 55 22.67 0.43 5.90
C ALA A 55 22.12 1.82 5.56
N GLU A 56 22.78 2.53 4.66
CA GLU A 56 22.39 3.84 4.16
C GLU A 56 21.25 3.73 3.14
N GLY A 57 21.12 2.59 2.48
CA GLY A 57 20.12 2.32 1.45
C GLY A 57 20.58 2.71 0.05
N TYR A 58 19.65 2.62 -0.89
CA TYR A 58 19.85 2.94 -2.29
C TYR A 58 18.78 3.94 -2.78
N GLY A 59 19.13 4.68 -3.82
CA GLY A 59 18.17 5.30 -4.71
C GLY A 59 17.94 4.42 -5.94
N LEU A 60 16.70 4.34 -6.42
CA LEU A 60 16.37 3.70 -7.68
C LEU A 60 15.91 4.77 -8.65
N VAL A 61 16.58 4.89 -9.79
CA VAL A 61 16.24 5.82 -10.87
C VAL A 61 15.65 5.01 -12.02
N LEU A 62 14.39 5.26 -12.35
CA LEU A 62 13.68 4.56 -13.40
C LEU A 62 13.60 5.46 -14.64
N GLY A 63 14.12 4.97 -15.75
CA GLY A 63 14.20 5.73 -16.99
C GLY A 63 14.15 4.88 -18.25
N GLN A 64 14.23 5.57 -19.39
CA GLN A 64 14.37 4.98 -20.71
C GLN A 64 15.69 5.40 -21.34
N ASP A 65 16.32 4.56 -22.15
CA ASP A 65 17.37 5.00 -23.07
C ASP A 65 16.78 5.67 -24.32
N GLY A 66 17.64 6.11 -25.25
CA GLY A 66 17.23 6.74 -26.52
C GLY A 66 16.38 5.85 -27.43
N ASP A 67 16.52 4.53 -27.33
CA ASP A 67 15.73 3.56 -28.08
C ASP A 67 14.37 3.28 -27.45
N GLY A 68 14.18 3.63 -26.18
CA GLY A 68 12.99 3.43 -25.39
C GLY A 68 13.02 2.20 -24.49
N ALA A 69 14.16 1.51 -24.39
CA ALA A 69 14.30 0.39 -23.48
C ALA A 69 14.32 0.85 -22.03
N ARG A 70 13.71 0.06 -21.16
CA ARG A 70 13.48 0.40 -19.75
C ARG A 70 14.66 -0.02 -18.90
N TRP A 71 15.10 0.88 -18.03
CA TRP A 71 16.21 0.63 -17.11
C TRP A 71 15.89 1.12 -15.69
N THR A 72 16.39 0.38 -14.72
CA THR A 72 16.44 0.77 -13.30
C THR A 72 17.90 0.94 -12.91
N VAL A 73 18.33 2.17 -12.72
CA VAL A 73 19.69 2.48 -12.24
C VAL A 73 19.68 2.56 -10.72
N VAL A 74 20.49 1.71 -10.09
CA VAL A 74 20.67 1.65 -8.64
C VAL A 74 21.84 2.54 -8.25
N VAL A 75 21.61 3.47 -7.34
CA VAL A 75 22.62 4.43 -6.85
C VAL A 75 22.78 4.36 -5.35
N ASP A 76 23.99 4.55 -4.84
CA ASP A 76 24.28 4.59 -3.40
C ASP A 76 24.21 6.02 -2.81
N ASP A 77 24.12 7.06 -3.65
CA ASP A 77 23.83 8.42 -3.21
C ASP A 77 22.32 8.62 -2.99
N VAL A 78 21.85 8.16 -1.84
CA VAL A 78 20.45 8.28 -1.40
C VAL A 78 20.03 9.74 -1.24
N SER A 79 20.96 10.62 -0.87
CA SER A 79 20.67 12.04 -0.63
C SER A 79 20.33 12.76 -1.93
N LEU A 80 21.08 12.47 -3.00
CA LEU A 80 20.79 12.99 -4.34
C LEU A 80 19.37 12.63 -4.79
N VAL A 81 19.00 11.35 -4.65
CA VAL A 81 17.67 10.87 -5.06
C VAL A 81 16.56 11.44 -4.17
N ALA A 82 16.77 11.52 -2.85
CA ALA A 82 15.81 12.13 -1.94
C ALA A 82 15.56 13.62 -2.27
N VAL A 83 16.61 14.38 -2.62
CA VAL A 83 16.48 15.78 -3.04
C VAL A 83 15.69 15.92 -4.34
N ALA A 84 15.92 15.03 -5.31
CA ALA A 84 15.17 15.03 -6.56
C ALA A 84 13.67 14.79 -6.32
N ILE A 85 13.33 13.76 -5.54
CA ILE A 85 11.94 13.44 -5.19
C ILE A 85 11.29 14.62 -4.46
N ALA A 86 11.93 15.17 -3.43
CA ALA A 86 11.39 16.30 -2.69
C ALA A 86 11.17 17.55 -3.58
N SER A 87 12.04 17.77 -4.56
CA SER A 87 11.91 18.87 -5.52
C SER A 87 10.68 18.68 -6.41
N TRP A 88 10.51 17.49 -6.99
CA TRP A 88 9.36 17.15 -7.83
C TRP A 88 8.04 17.18 -7.06
N ASP A 89 8.01 16.70 -5.81
CA ASP A 89 6.84 16.76 -4.92
C ASP A 89 6.40 18.20 -4.63
N CYS A 90 7.35 19.14 -4.62
CA CYS A 90 7.09 20.57 -4.49
C CYS A 90 6.75 21.25 -5.83
N GLY A 91 6.70 20.50 -6.92
CA GLY A 91 6.46 21.02 -8.28
C GLY A 91 7.64 21.79 -8.88
N MET A 92 8.86 21.58 -8.36
CA MET A 92 10.09 22.18 -8.89
C MET A 92 10.75 21.24 -9.88
N GLU A 93 11.34 21.81 -10.93
CA GLU A 93 12.20 21.07 -11.85
C GLU A 93 13.51 20.69 -11.14
N TYR A 94 13.94 19.45 -11.34
CA TYR A 94 15.22 18.95 -10.87
C TYR A 94 15.75 17.94 -11.89
N ASP A 95 16.97 18.17 -12.36
CA ASP A 95 17.66 17.28 -13.29
C ASP A 95 18.48 16.25 -12.49
N LEU A 96 17.94 15.04 -12.39
CA LEU A 96 18.58 13.96 -11.65
C LEU A 96 19.59 13.24 -12.54
N SER A 97 20.87 13.55 -12.35
CA SER A 97 21.98 12.89 -13.05
C SER A 97 22.96 12.30 -12.02
N PRO A 98 22.87 11.00 -11.71
CA PRO A 98 23.84 10.34 -10.84
C PRO A 98 25.25 10.34 -11.44
N ASP A 99 26.27 10.49 -10.58
CA ASP A 99 27.68 10.33 -11.00
C ASP A 99 27.97 8.84 -11.22
N ASP A 100 28.79 8.51 -12.22
CA ASP A 100 29.16 7.12 -12.52
C ASP A 100 29.75 6.37 -11.32
N ARG A 101 30.34 7.08 -10.34
CA ARG A 101 30.89 6.47 -9.13
C ARG A 101 29.82 6.05 -8.11
N SER A 102 28.64 6.68 -8.13
CA SER A 102 27.54 6.32 -7.24
C SER A 102 26.60 5.27 -7.86
N VAL A 103 26.72 5.03 -9.16
CA VAL A 103 25.99 3.95 -9.83
C VAL A 103 26.56 2.60 -9.44
N ILE A 104 25.72 1.76 -8.84
CA ILE A 104 26.07 0.40 -8.42
C ILE A 104 25.85 -0.58 -9.57
N CYS A 105 24.69 -0.49 -10.22
CA CYS A 105 24.34 -1.29 -11.39
C CYS A 105 23.16 -0.66 -12.15
N ALA A 106 23.01 -1.09 -13.40
CA ALA A 106 21.81 -0.86 -14.20
C ALA A 106 21.10 -2.21 -14.40
N LEU A 107 19.85 -2.29 -13.97
CA LEU A 107 19.02 -3.48 -14.09
C LEU A 107 18.04 -3.29 -15.25
N PRO A 108 17.87 -4.28 -16.14
CA PRO A 108 16.91 -4.20 -17.23
C PRO A 108 15.48 -4.17 -16.66
N GLY A 109 14.60 -3.38 -17.28
CA GLY A 109 13.19 -3.27 -16.88
C GLY A 109 12.94 -2.35 -15.67
N TRP A 110 11.68 -2.34 -15.20
CA TRP A 110 11.25 -1.55 -14.04
C TRP A 110 10.58 -2.43 -12.99
N PRO A 111 10.96 -2.31 -11.71
CA PRO A 111 10.36 -3.09 -10.63
C PRO A 111 8.99 -2.54 -10.20
N LEU A 112 8.60 -1.37 -10.73
CA LEU A 112 7.36 -0.66 -10.43
C LEU A 112 6.68 -0.21 -11.72
N ALA A 113 5.36 -0.12 -11.69
CA ALA A 113 4.60 0.39 -12.83
C ALA A 113 4.86 1.90 -12.98
N VAL A 114 5.38 2.30 -14.14
CA VAL A 114 5.57 3.71 -14.52
C VAL A 114 4.62 4.01 -15.68
N ALA A 115 3.77 5.01 -15.51
CA ALA A 115 2.70 5.34 -16.45
C ALA A 115 3.12 6.32 -17.55
N VAL A 116 4.31 6.89 -17.44
CA VAL A 116 4.84 7.92 -18.34
C VAL A 116 5.96 7.35 -19.21
N ALA A 117 6.24 8.04 -20.32
CA ALA A 117 7.34 7.75 -21.22
C ALA A 117 8.08 9.05 -21.55
N ALA A 118 9.35 8.93 -21.92
CA ALA A 118 10.20 10.05 -22.30
C ALA A 118 9.64 10.71 -23.58
N PRO A 119 9.45 12.04 -23.62
CA PRO A 119 8.96 12.72 -24.80
C PRO A 119 9.89 12.53 -26.00
N GLY A 120 9.33 12.13 -27.15
CA GLY A 120 10.10 11.95 -28.38
C GLY A 120 10.88 10.64 -28.49
N VAL A 121 10.83 9.79 -27.46
CA VAL A 121 11.41 8.44 -27.44
C VAL A 121 10.34 7.40 -27.78
N ASN A 122 10.75 6.22 -28.26
CA ASN A 122 9.82 5.11 -28.51
C ASN A 122 9.10 4.66 -27.23
N ALA A 123 8.02 3.89 -27.42
CA ALA A 123 7.27 3.33 -26.31
C ALA A 123 8.16 2.47 -25.39
N PRO A 124 7.97 2.54 -24.06
CA PRO A 124 8.73 1.74 -23.10
C PRO A 124 8.64 0.24 -23.41
N HIS A 125 9.80 -0.42 -23.51
CA HIS A 125 9.89 -1.86 -23.75
C HIS A 125 11.09 -2.47 -23.00
N ASP A 126 11.12 -3.79 -22.84
CA ASP A 126 12.27 -4.45 -22.23
C ASP A 126 13.47 -4.44 -23.19
N PRO A 127 14.69 -4.19 -22.68
CA PRO A 127 15.89 -4.27 -23.50
C PRO A 127 16.07 -5.70 -24.05
N ALA A 128 16.69 -5.80 -25.22
CA ALA A 128 17.05 -7.09 -25.79
C ALA A 128 18.06 -7.79 -24.85
N PRO A 129 17.98 -9.13 -24.68
CA PRO A 129 18.99 -9.86 -23.93
C PRO A 129 20.37 -9.64 -24.52
N ASP A 130 21.38 -9.49 -23.66
CA ASP A 130 22.77 -9.39 -24.10
C ASP A 130 23.17 -10.73 -24.78
N PRO A 131 23.55 -10.71 -26.07
CA PRO A 131 23.95 -11.92 -26.78
C PRO A 131 25.24 -12.57 -26.23
N ASP A 132 26.07 -11.82 -25.51
CA ASP A 132 27.32 -12.29 -24.92
C ASP A 132 27.15 -12.74 -23.45
N ALA A 133 25.96 -12.59 -22.88
CA ALA A 133 25.68 -13.08 -21.53
C ALA A 133 25.63 -14.61 -21.47
N ASP A 134 26.23 -15.19 -20.44
CA ASP A 134 26.35 -16.65 -20.23
C ASP A 134 25.01 -17.35 -19.89
N GLY A 135 23.87 -16.69 -20.11
CA GLY A 135 22.53 -17.20 -19.82
C GLY A 135 22.15 -17.20 -18.34
N GLU A 136 22.97 -16.58 -17.48
CA GLU A 136 22.71 -16.39 -16.05
C GLU A 136 22.06 -15.03 -15.72
N ASP A 137 21.85 -14.17 -16.72
CA ASP A 137 21.22 -12.86 -16.51
C ASP A 137 19.79 -13.01 -16.00
N LEU A 138 19.46 -12.21 -14.98
CA LEU A 138 18.11 -12.12 -14.46
C LEU A 138 17.18 -11.56 -15.54
N PRO A 139 15.94 -12.08 -15.65
CA PRO A 139 14.97 -11.50 -16.56
C PRO A 139 14.73 -10.02 -16.22
N PRO A 140 14.37 -9.18 -17.21
CA PRO A 140 14.00 -7.80 -16.97
C PRO A 140 13.00 -7.65 -15.82
N LEU A 141 13.27 -6.69 -14.95
CA LEU A 141 12.41 -6.34 -13.83
C LEU A 141 11.02 -6.00 -14.35
N SER A 142 10.03 -6.62 -13.72
CA SER A 142 8.63 -6.39 -14.01
C SER A 142 7.90 -6.07 -12.71
N PRO A 143 6.92 -5.16 -12.73
CA PRO A 143 6.09 -4.91 -11.56
C PRO A 143 5.38 -6.20 -11.13
N PRO A 144 5.17 -6.43 -9.83
CA PRO A 144 4.40 -7.58 -9.38
C PRO A 144 3.01 -7.63 -10.02
N ASP A 145 2.54 -8.84 -10.35
CA ASP A 145 1.19 -9.04 -10.85
C ASP A 145 0.16 -8.73 -9.75
N THR A 146 -0.66 -7.72 -9.99
CA THR A 146 -1.71 -7.23 -9.08
C THR A 146 -3.10 -7.71 -9.48
N THR A 147 -3.21 -8.53 -10.54
CA THR A 147 -4.50 -9.10 -10.98
C THR A 147 -4.89 -10.34 -10.18
N VAL A 148 -3.94 -10.97 -9.51
CA VAL A 148 -4.14 -12.12 -8.64
C VAL A 148 -3.75 -11.75 -7.21
N TRP A 149 -4.57 -12.17 -6.24
CA TRP A 149 -4.22 -11.95 -4.84
C TRP A 149 -2.94 -12.70 -4.45
N GLY A 150 -2.03 -11.97 -3.80
CA GLY A 150 -0.77 -12.49 -3.28
C GLY A 150 -0.09 -11.45 -2.40
N PRO A 151 1.12 -11.73 -1.90
CA PRO A 151 1.80 -10.85 -0.94
C PRO A 151 1.98 -9.41 -1.43
N ALA A 152 2.31 -9.21 -2.71
CA ALA A 152 2.42 -7.88 -3.30
C ALA A 152 1.08 -7.14 -3.30
N GLN A 153 0.00 -7.80 -3.73
CA GLN A 153 -1.35 -7.22 -3.73
C GLN A 153 -1.82 -6.87 -2.31
N ARG A 154 -1.55 -7.75 -1.34
CA ARG A 154 -1.84 -7.49 0.09
C ARG A 154 -1.14 -6.22 0.57
N ARG A 155 0.17 -6.10 0.31
CA ARG A 155 0.96 -4.95 0.74
C ARG A 155 0.51 -3.65 0.06
N LEU A 156 0.19 -3.69 -1.23
CA LEU A 156 -0.35 -2.55 -1.97
C LEU A 156 -1.74 -2.15 -1.45
N GLY A 157 -2.60 -3.12 -1.13
CA GLY A 157 -3.90 -2.86 -0.50
C GLY A 157 -3.75 -2.14 0.85
N ALA A 158 -2.78 -2.58 1.66
CA ALA A 158 -2.46 -1.91 2.92
C ALA A 158 -1.90 -0.48 2.71
N ASP A 159 -1.05 -0.27 1.71
CA ASP A 159 -0.58 1.08 1.38
C ASP A 159 -1.73 1.99 0.91
N ALA A 160 -2.66 1.45 0.12
CA ALA A 160 -3.86 2.17 -0.31
C ALA A 160 -4.78 2.53 0.88
N ILE A 161 -4.94 1.64 1.86
CA ILE A 161 -5.66 1.94 3.11
C ILE A 161 -4.97 3.05 3.89
N ALA A 162 -3.64 3.00 3.99
CA ALA A 162 -2.89 4.03 4.69
C ALA A 162 -3.06 5.42 4.02
N LEU A 163 -2.97 5.45 2.68
CA LEU A 163 -3.13 6.68 1.90
C LEU A 163 -4.55 7.25 1.99
N GLN A 164 -5.57 6.38 1.99
CA GLN A 164 -6.98 6.76 1.97
C GLN A 164 -7.67 6.54 3.32
N TRP A 165 -6.92 6.65 4.44
CA TRP A 165 -7.42 6.28 5.77
C TRP A 165 -8.79 6.87 6.09
N ALA A 166 -8.99 8.16 5.82
CA ALA A 166 -10.24 8.86 6.12
C ALA A 166 -11.45 8.23 5.42
N VAL A 167 -11.29 7.82 4.16
CA VAL A 167 -12.34 7.19 3.35
C VAL A 167 -12.69 5.80 3.91
N TRP A 168 -11.66 5.00 4.20
CA TRP A 168 -11.87 3.66 4.77
C TRP A 168 -12.51 3.71 6.15
N ARG A 169 -12.13 4.68 6.97
CA ARG A 169 -12.66 4.81 8.32
C ARG A 169 -14.14 5.18 8.33
N GLU A 170 -14.59 6.02 7.40
CA GLU A 170 -16.00 6.42 7.24
C GLU A 170 -16.90 5.21 6.91
N GLN A 171 -16.45 4.32 6.04
CA GLN A 171 -17.21 3.11 5.66
C GLN A 171 -17.48 2.18 6.85
N VAL A 172 -16.51 2.02 7.75
CA VAL A 172 -16.68 1.21 8.98
C VAL A 172 -17.69 1.84 9.95
N ASP A 173 -17.74 3.17 10.05
CA ASP A 173 -18.74 3.84 10.89
C ASP A 173 -20.16 3.63 10.32
N ASP A 174 -20.33 3.65 9.00
CA ASP A 174 -21.65 3.46 8.36
C ASP A 174 -22.19 2.02 8.53
N GLU A 175 -21.31 1.01 8.45
CA GLU A 175 -21.65 -0.40 8.70
C GLU A 175 -22.00 -0.68 10.17
N THR A 176 -21.39 0.04 11.12
CA THR A 176 -21.66 -0.12 12.56
C THR A 176 -22.88 0.67 13.04
N VAL A 177 -23.28 1.74 12.33
CA VAL A 177 -24.47 2.54 12.63
C VAL A 177 -25.75 1.95 12.00
N SER A 178 -25.62 1.14 10.94
CA SER A 178 -26.75 0.49 10.26
C SER A 178 -27.18 -0.85 10.88
N GLY A 179 -27.47 -0.86 12.19
CA GLY A 179 -28.26 -1.94 12.82
C GLY A 179 -29.76 -1.78 12.53
N PRO A 180 -30.58 -2.86 12.53
CA PRO A 180 -31.98 -2.76 12.14
C PRO A 180 -32.74 -1.91 13.17
N THR A 181 -32.97 -0.66 12.83
CA THR A 181 -33.86 0.21 13.59
C THR A 181 -35.27 -0.28 13.31
N GLN A 182 -35.77 -1.18 14.17
CA GLN A 182 -37.21 -1.32 14.35
C GLN A 182 -37.73 0.06 14.76
N SER A 183 -38.32 0.76 13.79
CA SER A 183 -39.16 1.92 14.03
C SER A 183 -40.41 1.42 14.76
N GLY A 184 -40.24 1.22 16.07
CA GLY A 184 -41.31 1.01 17.04
C GLY A 184 -41.92 2.36 17.35
N THR A 185 -42.97 2.66 16.61
CA THR A 185 -43.95 3.71 16.83
C THR A 185 -44.49 3.69 18.27
N GLU A 186 -44.70 4.91 18.81
CA GLU A 186 -45.51 5.31 19.98
C GLU A 186 -44.87 5.18 21.38
N SER A 187 -45.09 6.09 22.35
CA SER A 187 -46.34 6.80 22.64
C SER A 187 -46.15 8.17 23.29
N GLY A 188 -47.11 9.07 23.02
CA GLY A 188 -47.54 10.10 23.95
C GLY A 188 -48.97 9.84 24.41
N SER A 189 -49.25 10.26 25.64
CA SER A 189 -50.55 10.54 26.27
C SER A 189 -51.37 9.40 26.90
N ASP A 190 -51.55 9.60 28.21
CA ASP A 190 -52.55 9.08 29.13
C ASP A 190 -53.99 9.03 28.61
N GLY A 191 -54.79 8.11 29.20
CA GLY A 191 -56.14 8.43 29.65
C GLY A 191 -57.27 7.44 29.30
N ASP A 192 -57.67 6.68 30.31
CA ASP A 192 -59.08 6.45 30.73
C ASP A 192 -59.90 5.25 30.18
N ASP A 193 -60.17 4.35 31.14
CA ASP A 193 -61.38 3.60 31.50
C ASP A 193 -62.22 2.71 30.55
N SER A 194 -62.60 1.58 31.17
CA SER A 194 -63.89 0.87 31.13
C SER A 194 -64.07 -0.40 30.27
N LYS A 195 -64.07 -1.52 31.03
CA LYS A 195 -65.10 -2.58 31.14
C LYS A 195 -65.46 -3.52 29.95
N ALA A 196 -65.30 -4.81 30.29
CA ALA A 196 -66.32 -5.88 30.35
C ALA A 196 -66.50 -6.88 29.17
N ASP A 197 -66.35 -8.15 29.58
CA ASP A 197 -67.13 -9.36 29.26
C ASP A 197 -67.01 -10.10 27.92
N ALA A 198 -66.49 -11.33 28.05
CA ALA A 198 -66.97 -12.64 27.57
C ALA A 198 -67.62 -12.78 26.17
N ASP A 199 -67.08 -13.67 25.32
CA ASP A 199 -67.48 -15.08 25.19
C ASP A 199 -66.67 -15.79 24.07
N GLY A 200 -66.44 -17.10 24.17
CA GLY A 200 -65.89 -17.94 23.08
C GLY A 200 -66.97 -18.42 22.10
N PRO A 201 -66.79 -19.46 21.23
CA PRO A 201 -65.63 -20.35 21.05
C PRO A 201 -65.27 -20.77 19.58
N GLY A 202 -64.11 -21.42 19.42
CA GLY A 202 -63.93 -22.66 18.64
C GLY A 202 -63.75 -22.65 17.11
N HIS A 203 -62.56 -23.06 16.62
CA HIS A 203 -62.46 -24.23 15.72
C HIS A 203 -61.04 -24.81 15.66
N ASP A 204 -60.97 -26.13 15.75
CA ASP A 204 -59.79 -27.00 15.74
C ASP A 204 -59.17 -27.15 14.34
N GLY A 205 -57.86 -27.45 14.31
CA GLY A 205 -57.12 -27.82 13.11
C GLY A 205 -55.66 -28.17 13.38
N ASP A 206 -55.42 -29.40 13.85
CA ASP A 206 -54.13 -30.08 14.08
C ASP A 206 -53.38 -30.33 12.74
N GLY A 207 -52.19 -29.73 12.52
CA GLY A 207 -50.86 -30.38 12.58
C GLY A 207 -50.15 -30.43 11.18
N PRO A 208 -48.84 -30.75 11.04
CA PRO A 208 -47.73 -30.76 11.99
C PRO A 208 -46.47 -29.97 11.54
N LYS A 209 -45.50 -29.88 12.47
CA LYS A 209 -44.13 -29.33 12.41
C LYS A 209 -43.36 -29.51 11.09
N ALA A 210 -42.66 -28.44 10.70
CA ALA A 210 -41.41 -28.52 9.95
C ALA A 210 -40.41 -27.54 10.57
N ASP A 211 -39.21 -28.06 10.78
CA ASP A 211 -38.16 -27.49 11.59
C ASP A 211 -37.61 -26.17 11.04
N ALA A 212 -37.43 -25.23 11.96
CA ALA A 212 -36.67 -24.01 11.75
C ALA A 212 -35.20 -24.37 11.68
N ASP A 213 -34.59 -24.25 10.49
CA ASP A 213 -33.15 -24.08 10.38
C ASP A 213 -32.88 -22.61 10.06
N GLY A 214 -32.40 -21.92 11.08
CA GLY A 214 -31.98 -20.54 11.01
C GLY A 214 -30.68 -20.45 10.23
N SER A 215 -30.70 -19.71 9.13
CA SER A 215 -29.50 -19.11 8.56
C SER A 215 -29.75 -17.62 8.36
N GLY A 216 -30.13 -16.95 9.45
CA GLY A 216 -29.83 -15.55 9.64
C GLY A 216 -28.38 -15.48 10.09
N HIS A 217 -27.48 -15.09 9.20
CA HIS A 217 -26.14 -14.69 9.60
C HIS A 217 -26.28 -13.41 10.42
N ASP A 218 -26.28 -13.58 11.74
CA ASP A 218 -26.05 -12.52 12.71
C ASP A 218 -24.66 -11.93 12.44
N ALA A 219 -24.61 -10.81 11.73
CA ALA A 219 -23.42 -9.99 11.58
C ALA A 219 -23.20 -9.16 12.85
N ALA A 220 -22.67 -9.80 13.89
CA ALA A 220 -21.99 -9.14 15.01
C ALA A 220 -20.48 -9.01 14.68
N PRO A 221 -19.73 -8.05 15.25
CA PRO A 221 -18.49 -7.55 14.65
C PRO A 221 -17.42 -8.65 14.55
N LEU A 222 -17.15 -9.11 13.32
CA LEU A 222 -16.29 -10.27 12.97
C LEU A 222 -14.77 -10.02 13.18
N SER A 223 -14.43 -8.97 13.91
CA SER A 223 -13.18 -8.23 13.75
C SER A 223 -12.01 -8.77 14.60
N VAL A 224 -12.27 -9.28 15.82
CA VAL A 224 -11.24 -9.86 16.71
C VAL A 224 -11.39 -11.38 16.86
N THR A 225 -12.50 -11.94 16.40
CA THR A 225 -12.79 -13.38 16.49
C THR A 225 -12.06 -14.20 15.43
N HIS A 226 -11.67 -13.59 14.31
CA HIS A 226 -10.95 -14.27 13.24
C HIS A 226 -9.60 -14.83 13.75
N PRO A 227 -9.31 -16.13 13.62
CA PRO A 227 -8.08 -16.74 14.11
C PRO A 227 -6.82 -16.12 13.48
N GLY A 228 -6.89 -15.74 12.20
CA GLY A 228 -5.79 -15.07 11.49
C GLY A 228 -5.46 -13.68 12.04
N VAL A 229 -6.45 -12.91 12.50
CA VAL A 229 -6.22 -11.60 13.12
C VAL A 229 -5.52 -11.75 14.46
N ARG A 230 -5.97 -12.71 15.29
CA ARG A 230 -5.32 -13.00 16.57
C ARG A 230 -3.86 -13.44 16.38
N ARG A 231 -3.59 -14.24 15.35
CA ARG A 231 -2.23 -14.62 14.97
C ARG A 231 -1.40 -13.41 14.55
N ALA A 232 -1.91 -12.57 13.65
CA ALA A 232 -1.23 -11.36 13.19
C ALA A 232 -0.89 -10.40 14.34
N LEU A 233 -1.83 -10.16 15.27
CA LEU A 233 -1.60 -9.31 16.44
C LEU A 233 -0.59 -9.93 17.42
N ALA A 234 -0.60 -11.25 17.61
CA ALA A 234 0.39 -11.93 18.43
C ALA A 234 1.80 -11.86 17.81
N GLU A 235 1.92 -12.04 16.49
CA GLU A 235 3.18 -11.87 15.76
C GLU A 235 3.67 -10.42 15.83
N ALA A 236 2.77 -9.43 15.64
CA ALA A 236 3.09 -8.02 15.79
C ALA A 236 3.55 -7.67 17.21
N HIS A 237 2.95 -8.27 18.24
CA HIS A 237 3.42 -8.11 19.61
C HIS A 237 4.79 -8.76 19.82
N ALA A 238 5.07 -9.92 19.23
CA ALA A 238 6.39 -10.56 19.34
C ALA A 238 7.53 -9.70 18.81
N TYR A 239 7.26 -8.78 17.87
CA TYR A 239 8.23 -7.79 17.40
C TYR A 239 8.77 -6.87 18.50
N THR A 240 8.01 -6.63 19.58
CA THR A 240 8.47 -5.80 20.71
C THR A 240 9.53 -6.48 21.55
N ASP A 241 9.54 -7.81 21.55
CA ASP A 241 10.51 -8.62 22.27
C ASP A 241 11.69 -9.01 21.37
N THR A 242 11.40 -9.37 20.12
CA THR A 242 12.40 -9.73 19.10
C THR A 242 12.20 -8.84 17.87
N PRO A 243 12.96 -7.72 17.77
CA PRO A 243 12.78 -6.75 16.70
C PRO A 243 12.89 -7.41 15.30
N PRO A 244 11.97 -7.09 14.38
CA PRO A 244 11.99 -7.62 13.03
C PRO A 244 13.09 -6.97 12.18
N PRO A 245 13.36 -7.49 10.97
CA PRO A 245 14.19 -6.81 9.99
C PRO A 245 13.74 -5.36 9.74
N PRO A 246 14.68 -4.45 9.42
CA PRO A 246 14.35 -3.05 9.15
C PRO A 246 13.27 -2.91 8.08
N GLY A 247 12.41 -1.91 8.25
CA GLY A 247 11.34 -1.64 7.29
C GLY A 247 10.10 -2.52 7.44
N ARG A 248 10.14 -3.59 8.26
CA ARG A 248 8.95 -4.40 8.56
C ARG A 248 7.89 -3.65 9.36
N VAL A 249 8.33 -2.73 10.21
CA VAL A 249 7.47 -1.79 10.93
C VAL A 249 7.87 -0.38 10.50
N ARG A 250 6.90 0.36 9.94
CA ARG A 250 7.06 1.72 9.44
C ARG A 250 6.07 2.64 10.14
N SER A 251 6.49 3.87 10.39
CA SER A 251 5.67 4.85 11.09
C SER A 251 5.77 6.22 10.44
N SER A 252 4.67 6.70 9.88
CA SER A 252 4.56 8.02 9.25
C SER A 252 3.62 8.94 10.03
N PHE A 253 3.74 10.24 9.79
CA PHE A 253 2.87 11.22 10.43
C PHE A 253 1.43 11.07 9.95
N ALA A 254 0.48 11.21 10.88
CA ALA A 254 -0.93 11.37 10.59
C ALA A 254 -1.43 12.71 11.18
N PRO A 255 -2.53 13.28 10.67
CA PRO A 255 -3.15 14.46 11.29
C PRO A 255 -3.58 14.19 12.74
N GLY A 256 -3.51 15.22 13.59
CA GLY A 256 -4.02 15.16 14.98
C GLY A 256 -3.06 14.56 16.00
N ASP A 257 -1.76 14.82 15.87
CA ASP A 257 -0.67 14.28 16.71
C ASP A 257 -0.59 12.74 16.72
N ALA A 258 -1.30 12.08 15.82
CA ALA A 258 -1.32 10.65 15.63
C ALA A 258 -0.25 10.20 14.62
N ARG A 259 -0.01 8.89 14.57
CA ARG A 259 0.87 8.27 13.58
C ARG A 259 0.16 7.14 12.87
N MET A 260 0.47 7.01 11.59
CA MET A 260 0.11 5.85 10.78
C MET A 260 1.17 4.78 11.02
N ILE A 261 0.75 3.63 11.54
CA ILE A 261 1.60 2.46 11.75
C ILE A 261 1.32 1.45 10.66
N ARG A 262 2.38 1.03 9.99
CA ARG A 262 2.37 -0.05 9.01
C ARG A 262 3.25 -1.17 9.53
N ALA A 263 2.71 -2.37 9.65
CA ALA A 263 3.46 -3.55 10.06
C ALA A 263 3.15 -4.73 9.15
N ASP A 264 4.15 -5.51 8.81
CA ASP A 264 4.03 -6.67 7.93
C ASP A 264 4.55 -7.95 8.59
N GLY A 265 4.06 -9.09 8.13
CA GLY A 265 4.55 -10.39 8.55
C GLY A 265 4.15 -11.50 7.58
N PRO A 266 4.53 -12.75 7.88
CA PRO A 266 4.22 -13.89 7.03
C PRO A 266 2.71 -14.09 6.86
N GLY A 267 2.19 -13.70 5.69
CA GLY A 267 0.79 -13.85 5.34
C GLY A 267 -0.14 -12.75 5.83
N TRP A 268 0.38 -11.64 6.37
CA TRP A 268 -0.46 -10.55 6.86
C TRP A 268 0.17 -9.16 6.72
N SER A 269 -0.70 -8.16 6.64
CA SER A 269 -0.34 -6.74 6.62
C SER A 269 -1.30 -5.98 7.53
N MET A 270 -0.77 -5.15 8.42
CA MET A 270 -1.54 -4.29 9.31
C MET A 270 -1.29 -2.82 9.00
N VAL A 271 -2.36 -2.03 9.02
CA VAL A 271 -2.36 -0.57 8.96
C VAL A 271 -3.16 -0.06 10.14
N ALA A 272 -2.60 0.83 10.94
CA ALA A 272 -3.27 1.33 12.13
C ALA A 272 -2.99 2.80 12.37
N ARG A 273 -3.86 3.43 13.13
CA ARG A 273 -3.63 4.76 13.69
C ARG A 273 -3.47 4.67 15.19
N THR A 274 -2.45 5.34 15.72
CA THR A 274 -2.14 5.32 17.16
C THR A 274 -3.29 5.82 18.06
N ASP A 275 -4.20 6.62 17.51
CA ASP A 275 -5.35 7.20 18.22
C ASP A 275 -6.69 6.49 17.97
N ASP A 276 -6.73 5.47 17.09
CA ASP A 276 -7.97 4.90 16.55
C ASP A 276 -7.92 3.35 16.49
N ILE A 277 -8.20 2.77 15.33
CA ILE A 277 -8.31 1.33 15.08
C ILE A 277 -7.12 0.78 14.26
N ALA A 278 -7.14 -0.52 13.98
CA ALA A 278 -6.32 -1.13 12.94
C ALA A 278 -7.17 -1.83 11.88
N PHE A 279 -6.59 -1.96 10.69
CA PHE A 279 -7.03 -2.81 9.60
C PHE A 279 -5.97 -3.88 9.37
N VAL A 280 -6.42 -5.12 9.16
CA VAL A 280 -5.57 -6.28 8.91
C VAL A 280 -6.02 -6.93 7.61
N LEU A 281 -5.07 -7.17 6.71
CA LEU A 281 -5.26 -7.94 5.48
C LEU A 281 -4.50 -9.26 5.63
N LEU A 282 -5.10 -10.35 5.19
CA LEU A 282 -4.55 -11.70 5.33
C LEU A 282 -4.45 -12.38 3.95
N ASP A 283 -3.39 -13.18 3.74
CA ASP A 283 -3.29 -14.00 2.53
C ASP A 283 -4.35 -15.12 2.50
N GLU A 284 -4.73 -15.63 3.66
CA GLU A 284 -5.74 -16.69 3.80
C GLU A 284 -7.18 -16.21 3.56
N VAL A 285 -7.40 -14.89 3.58
CA VAL A 285 -8.70 -14.25 3.34
C VAL A 285 -8.53 -13.14 2.29
N PRO A 286 -8.37 -13.51 1.01
CA PRO A 286 -8.03 -12.58 -0.05
C PRO A 286 -9.13 -11.54 -0.29
N GLY A 287 -8.74 -10.28 -0.45
CA GLY A 287 -9.67 -9.18 -0.77
C GLY A 287 -10.52 -8.69 0.39
N GLU A 288 -10.40 -9.28 1.58
CA GLU A 288 -11.10 -8.82 2.79
C GLU A 288 -10.21 -7.92 3.65
N ILE A 289 -10.83 -6.90 4.24
CA ILE A 289 -10.20 -5.98 5.18
C ILE A 289 -10.82 -6.20 6.54
N LEU A 290 -10.05 -6.78 7.45
CA LEU A 290 -10.51 -7.12 8.80
C LEU A 290 -10.21 -5.96 9.74
N THR A 291 -11.24 -5.40 10.34
CA THR A 291 -11.11 -4.32 11.32
C THR A 291 -10.66 -4.85 12.67
N VAL A 292 -9.91 -4.08 13.43
CA VAL A 292 -9.56 -4.36 14.84
C VAL A 292 -9.88 -3.11 15.63
N GLY A 293 -10.92 -3.20 16.45
CA GLY A 293 -11.29 -2.10 17.35
C GLY A 293 -10.17 -1.77 18.33
N ARG A 294 -10.15 -0.52 18.80
CA ARG A 294 -9.09 0.00 19.69
C ARG A 294 -8.86 -0.87 20.92
N GLY A 295 -9.92 -1.23 21.66
CA GLY A 295 -9.80 -2.06 22.86
C GLY A 295 -8.76 -1.54 23.88
N PRO A 296 -8.38 -2.37 24.88
CA PRO A 296 -7.38 -2.00 25.87
C PRO A 296 -5.93 -2.28 25.43
N GLU A 297 -5.70 -3.23 24.52
CA GLU A 297 -4.35 -3.72 24.19
C GLU A 297 -3.73 -3.00 22.99
N LEU A 298 -4.52 -2.66 21.95
CA LEU A 298 -4.00 -2.07 20.71
C LEU A 298 -3.20 -0.79 20.96
N PRO A 299 -3.62 0.18 21.81
CA PRO A 299 -2.86 1.41 22.01
C PRO A 299 -1.43 1.16 22.50
N GLY A 300 -1.25 0.21 23.42
CA GLY A 300 0.06 -0.16 23.95
C GLY A 300 0.95 -0.78 22.87
N LEU A 301 0.37 -1.68 22.06
CA LEU A 301 1.05 -2.28 20.92
C LEU A 301 1.50 -1.22 19.90
N LEU A 302 0.59 -0.33 19.49
CA LEU A 302 0.90 0.70 18.48
C LEU A 302 1.97 1.68 18.96
N MET A 303 1.98 2.05 20.24
CA MET A 303 3.06 2.86 20.82
C MET A 303 4.41 2.15 20.78
N ALA A 304 4.45 0.84 21.07
CA ALA A 304 5.68 0.06 21.02
C ALA A 304 6.20 -0.11 19.58
N LEU A 305 5.28 -0.35 18.63
CA LEU A 305 5.60 -0.43 17.20
C LEU A 305 6.10 0.92 16.65
N ASP A 306 5.49 2.04 17.07
CA ASP A 306 5.95 3.37 16.70
C ASP A 306 7.38 3.65 17.21
N ALA A 307 7.68 3.25 18.45
CA ALA A 307 8.97 3.49 19.07
C ALA A 307 10.11 2.71 18.40
N MET A 308 9.83 1.53 17.82
CA MET A 308 10.85 0.74 17.12
C MET A 308 11.01 1.09 15.63
N ALA A 309 10.00 1.75 15.03
CA ALA A 309 10.01 2.04 13.60
C ALA A 309 11.22 2.91 13.23
N VAL A 310 11.98 2.47 12.23
CA VAL A 310 13.12 3.24 11.71
C VAL A 310 12.61 4.56 11.15
N ARG A 311 13.26 5.67 11.54
CA ARG A 311 12.92 7.01 11.07
C ARG A 311 13.78 7.37 9.86
N PRO A 312 13.21 8.00 8.82
CA PRO A 312 14.01 8.70 7.82
C PRO A 312 14.87 9.75 8.53
N SER A 313 16.16 9.77 8.22
CA SER A 313 17.14 10.74 8.73
C SER A 313 17.07 12.08 8.02
#